data_AF-A0AAW3YUK8-F1
#
_entry.id   AF-A0AAW3YUK8-F1
#
_cell.length_a   1.000
_cell.length_b   1.000
_cell.length_c   1.000
_cell.angle_alpha   90.00
_cell.angle_beta   90.00
_cell.angle_gamma   90.00
#
_symmetry.space_group_name_H-M   'P 1'
#
loop_
_entity.id
_entity.type
_entity.pdbx_description
1 polymer ?
#
loop_
_entity_poly.entity_id
_entity_poly.type
_entity_poly.pdbx_seq_one_letter_code
_entity_poly.pdbx_strand_id
1 'polypeptide(L)'
;MDVAKQFSSYLKQENKTENTVQGYTSGIRQYIKWFEGSYDRKLTKLYRQNILEYISYLKNVKMLNAKSINHKISSLAKFNEFLIQKGSQQDQVILKTDMIKVQTVYASPTQIVELDVKKFLQSVLEDNNKRNYAIATLLAYTGVRISEALSIKMNDFNLQTGECIIRSGKGGKQRIVLLNSKV
;
A
#
# COMPACT_ATOMS: atom_id res chain seq x y z
N MET A 1 26.37 -8.13 5.05
CA MET A 1 25.23 -7.20 5.19
C MET A 1 23.97 -7.87 4.70
N ASP A 2 22.87 -7.70 5.42
CA ASP A 2 21.54 -8.21 5.03
C ASP A 2 21.06 -7.55 3.72
N VAL A 3 20.84 -8.37 2.69
CA VAL A 3 20.42 -7.91 1.35
C VAL A 3 19.07 -7.16 1.40
N ALA A 4 18.19 -7.52 2.34
CA ALA A 4 16.91 -6.83 2.52
C ALA A 4 17.10 -5.40 3.06
N LYS A 5 18.11 -5.17 3.90
CA LYS A 5 18.44 -3.80 4.38
C LYS A 5 18.98 -2.94 3.23
N GLN A 6 19.85 -3.51 2.40
CA GLN A 6 20.37 -2.78 1.23
C GLN A 6 19.26 -2.42 0.24
N PHE A 7 18.34 -3.36 0.00
CA PHE A 7 17.16 -3.10 -0.83
C PHE A 7 16.23 -2.02 -0.24
N SER A 8 16.03 -2.02 1.08
CA SER A 8 15.27 -0.97 1.75
C SER A 8 15.91 0.42 1.56
N SER A 9 17.23 0.53 1.69
CA SER A 9 17.96 1.78 1.43
C SER A 9 17.82 2.22 -0.03
N TYR A 10 17.91 1.29 -0.98
CA TYR A 10 17.69 1.58 -2.40
C TYR A 10 16.30 2.18 -2.67
N LEU A 11 15.24 1.61 -2.10
CA LEU A 11 13.88 2.14 -2.26
C LEU A 11 13.72 3.55 -1.66
N LYS A 12 14.44 3.84 -0.56
CA LYS A 12 14.45 5.18 0.04
C LYS A 12 15.15 6.20 -0.86
N GLN A 13 16.25 5.81 -1.50
CA GLN A 13 16.94 6.67 -2.48
C GLN A 13 16.06 6.98 -3.71
N GLU A 14 15.16 6.08 -4.09
CA GLU A 14 14.13 6.33 -5.11
C GLU A 14 12.91 7.14 -4.60
N ASN A 15 12.99 7.75 -3.41
CA ASN A 15 11.92 8.55 -2.82
C ASN A 15 10.59 7.78 -2.65
N LYS A 16 10.64 6.46 -2.41
CA LYS A 16 9.45 5.69 -2.04
C LYS A 16 9.02 6.04 -0.62
N THR A 17 7.71 6.10 -0.39
CA THR A 17 7.15 6.32 0.95
C THR A 17 7.49 5.15 1.87
N GLU A 18 7.59 5.39 3.18
CA GLU A 18 7.95 4.37 4.16
C GLU A 18 7.02 3.13 4.08
N ASN A 19 5.71 3.32 3.91
CA ASN A 19 4.76 2.22 3.69
C ASN A 19 5.08 1.40 2.44
N THR A 20 5.49 2.07 1.35
CA THR A 20 5.90 1.38 0.12
C THR A 20 7.19 0.60 0.38
N VAL A 21 8.18 1.20 1.04
CA VAL A 21 9.44 0.52 1.39
C VAL A 21 9.17 -0.72 2.24
N GLN A 22 8.32 -0.62 3.25
CA GLN A 22 7.94 -1.74 4.12
C GLN A 22 7.22 -2.84 3.35
N GLY A 23 6.26 -2.50 2.48
CA GLY A 23 5.54 -3.47 1.66
C GLY A 23 6.48 -4.28 0.77
N TYR A 24 7.33 -3.60 0.01
CA TYR A 24 8.31 -4.24 -0.87
C TYR A 24 9.34 -5.06 -0.09
N THR A 25 9.88 -4.51 1.00
CA THR A 25 10.88 -5.22 1.84
C THR A 25 10.28 -6.46 2.48
N SER A 26 9.03 -6.39 2.95
CA SER A 26 8.30 -7.54 3.48
C SER A 26 8.08 -8.61 2.41
N GLY A 27 7.70 -8.21 1.19
CA GLY A 27 7.57 -9.12 0.04
C GLY A 27 8.86 -9.89 -0.23
N ILE A 28 10.00 -9.20 -0.21
CA ILE A 28 11.32 -9.82 -0.45
C ILE A 28 11.75 -10.74 0.70
N ARG A 29 11.57 -10.33 1.95
CA ARG A 29 11.88 -11.20 3.10
C ARG A 29 11.08 -12.51 3.05
N GLN A 30 9.82 -12.44 2.64
CA GLN A 30 8.97 -13.62 2.49
C GLN A 30 9.44 -14.54 1.36
N TYR A 31 9.96 -13.99 0.26
CA TYR A 31 10.56 -14.79 -0.80
C TYR A 31 11.89 -15.41 -0.36
N ILE A 32 12.79 -14.65 0.27
CA ILE A 32 14.07 -15.17 0.79
C ILE A 32 13.81 -16.33 1.75
N LYS A 33 12.89 -16.16 2.70
CA LYS A 33 12.52 -17.21 3.65
C LYS A 33 11.98 -18.46 2.95
N TRP A 34 11.14 -18.29 1.92
CA TRP A 34 10.65 -19.42 1.14
C TRP A 34 11.79 -20.13 0.40
N PHE A 35 12.66 -19.37 -0.29
CA PHE A 35 13.78 -19.91 -1.05
C PHE A 35 14.75 -20.70 -0.15
N GLU A 36 15.16 -20.10 0.98
CA GLU A 36 16.04 -20.74 1.95
C GLU A 36 15.40 -22.00 2.53
N GLY A 37 14.10 -21.97 2.86
CA GLY A 37 13.38 -23.13 3.36
C GLY A 37 13.16 -24.25 2.32
N SER A 38 13.16 -23.92 1.02
CA SER A 38 12.96 -24.89 -0.05
C SER A 38 14.26 -25.54 -0.54
N TYR A 39 15.38 -24.83 -0.49
CA TYR A 39 16.65 -25.31 -1.05
C TYR A 39 17.80 -25.41 -0.04
N ASP A 40 17.58 -24.98 1.21
CA ASP A 40 18.60 -24.89 2.26
C ASP A 40 19.85 -24.12 1.80
N ARG A 41 19.62 -23.03 1.06
CA ARG A 41 20.67 -22.19 0.47
C ARG A 41 20.31 -20.73 0.56
N LYS A 42 21.33 -19.90 0.82
CA LYS A 42 21.18 -18.44 0.80
C LYS A 42 20.89 -17.95 -0.60
N LEU A 43 19.97 -17.01 -0.72
CA LEU A 43 19.64 -16.37 -1.99
C LEU A 43 20.80 -15.46 -2.44
N THR A 44 21.39 -15.77 -3.59
CA THR A 44 22.44 -14.95 -4.22
C THR A 44 21.95 -14.21 -5.45
N LYS A 45 21.12 -14.86 -6.26
CA LYS A 45 20.50 -14.31 -7.48
C LYS A 45 19.10 -14.88 -7.67
N LEU A 46 18.30 -14.20 -8.48
CA LEU A 46 16.97 -14.69 -8.85
C LEU A 46 17.09 -15.59 -10.08
N TYR A 47 16.37 -16.72 -10.07
CA TYR A 47 16.28 -17.61 -11.22
C TYR A 47 14.83 -17.74 -11.65
N ARG A 48 14.61 -17.74 -12.97
CA ARG A 48 13.28 -17.80 -13.56
C ARG A 48 12.44 -18.96 -13.02
N GLN A 49 13.04 -20.14 -12.91
CA GLN A 49 12.37 -21.35 -12.42
C GLN A 49 11.89 -21.20 -10.97
N ASN A 50 12.72 -20.63 -10.08
CA ASN A 50 12.33 -20.41 -8.69
C ASN A 50 11.21 -19.37 -8.56
N ILE A 51 11.16 -18.37 -9.45
CA ILE A 51 10.05 -17.40 -9.48
C ILE A 51 8.73 -18.11 -9.83
N LEU A 52 8.73 -18.97 -10.85
CA LEU A 52 7.54 -19.72 -11.25
C LEU A 52 7.07 -20.67 -10.15
N GLU A 53 8.00 -21.37 -9.51
CA GLU A 53 7.72 -22.23 -8.36
C GLU A 53 7.15 -21.44 -7.18
N TYR A 54 7.69 -20.24 -6.90
CA TYR A 54 7.16 -19.38 -5.86
C TYR A 54 5.75 -18.90 -6.16
N ILE A 55 5.46 -18.50 -7.41
CA ILE A 55 4.11 -18.10 -7.81
C ILE A 55 3.14 -19.28 -7.65
N SER A 56 3.54 -20.48 -8.05
CA SER A 56 2.77 -21.71 -7.84
C SER A 56 2.52 -21.97 -6.36
N TYR A 57 3.55 -21.85 -5.52
CA TYR A 57 3.44 -21.97 -4.06
C TYR A 57 2.46 -20.96 -3.46
N LEU A 58 2.54 -19.69 -3.87
CA LEU A 58 1.64 -18.65 -3.38
C LEU A 58 0.18 -18.92 -3.76
N LYS A 59 -0.04 -19.47 -4.96
CA LYS A 59 -1.37 -19.80 -5.48
C LYS A 59 -1.95 -21.06 -4.85
N ASN A 60 -1.19 -22.14 -4.80
CA ASN A 60 -1.70 -23.48 -4.53
C ASN A 60 -1.48 -23.93 -3.08
N VAL A 61 -0.47 -23.39 -2.40
CA VAL A 61 -0.16 -23.75 -1.00
C VAL A 61 -0.61 -22.66 -0.05
N LYS A 62 -0.28 -21.39 -0.35
CA LYS A 62 -0.72 -20.25 0.47
C LYS A 62 -2.14 -19.78 0.13
N MET A 63 -2.72 -20.24 -0.98
CA MET A 63 -4.08 -19.91 -1.40
C MET A 63 -4.36 -18.40 -1.40
N LEU A 64 -3.36 -17.59 -1.77
CA LEU A 64 -3.50 -16.14 -1.77
C LEU A 64 -4.35 -15.68 -2.96
N ASN A 65 -5.08 -14.59 -2.77
CA ASN A 65 -5.78 -13.94 -3.87
C ASN A 65 -4.79 -13.31 -4.87
N ALA A 66 -5.25 -13.12 -6.11
CA ALA A 66 -4.43 -12.62 -7.21
C ALA A 66 -3.81 -11.24 -6.95
N LYS A 67 -4.49 -10.33 -6.23
CA LYS A 67 -3.94 -9.00 -5.89
C LYS A 67 -2.75 -9.13 -4.94
N SER A 68 -2.86 -9.96 -3.91
CA SER A 68 -1.78 -10.25 -2.97
C SER A 68 -0.59 -10.92 -3.66
N ILE A 69 -0.84 -11.86 -4.58
CA ILE A 69 0.22 -12.49 -5.38
C ILE A 69 0.92 -11.45 -6.26
N ASN A 70 0.17 -10.63 -7.00
CA ASN A 70 0.75 -9.59 -7.86
C ASN A 70 1.55 -8.55 -7.08
N HIS A 71 1.16 -8.23 -5.84
CA HIS A 71 1.96 -7.36 -4.98
C HIS A 71 3.33 -7.98 -4.64
N LYS A 72 3.38 -9.29 -4.40
CA LYS A 72 4.63 -10.04 -4.19
C LYS A 72 5.48 -10.11 -5.46
N ILE A 73 4.86 -10.40 -6.61
CA ILE A 73 5.55 -10.39 -7.91
C ILE A 73 6.12 -9.00 -8.21
N SER A 74 5.37 -7.94 -7.94
CA SER A 74 5.84 -6.55 -8.10
C SER A 74 7.02 -6.23 -7.19
N SER A 75 7.01 -6.77 -5.96
CA SER A 75 8.14 -6.65 -5.04
C SER A 75 9.38 -7.32 -5.60
N LEU A 76 9.24 -8.54 -6.14
CA LEU A 76 10.31 -9.30 -6.76
C LEU A 76 10.87 -8.62 -8.01
N ALA A 77 10.02 -8.09 -8.89
CA ALA A 77 10.44 -7.33 -10.06
C ALA A 77 11.33 -6.14 -9.66
N LYS A 78 10.93 -5.38 -8.63
CA LYS A 78 11.70 -4.24 -8.16
C LYS A 78 13.01 -4.64 -7.47
N PHE A 79 13.02 -5.78 -6.81
CA PHE A 79 14.24 -6.35 -6.24
C PHE A 79 15.20 -6.85 -7.32
N ASN A 80 14.69 -7.40 -8.42
CA ASN A 80 15.52 -7.75 -9.57
C ASN A 80 16.19 -6.51 -10.18
N GLU A 81 15.47 -5.39 -10.32
CA GLU A 81 16.07 -4.11 -10.75
C GLU A 81 17.22 -3.68 -9.83
N PHE A 82 17.00 -3.76 -8.50
CA PHE A 82 18.04 -3.49 -7.51
C PHE A 82 19.28 -4.38 -7.68
N LEU A 83 19.07 -5.70 -7.88
CA LEU A 83 20.18 -6.63 -8.07
C LEU A 83 20.96 -6.37 -9.36
N ILE A 84 20.27 -5.93 -10.43
CA ILE A 84 20.90 -5.52 -11.69
C ILE A 84 21.74 -4.28 -11.47
N GLN A 85 21.19 -3.24 -10.81
CA GLN A 85 21.94 -2.02 -10.51
C GLN A 85 23.19 -2.29 -9.65
N LYS A 86 23.12 -3.27 -8.76
CA LYS A 86 24.26 -3.72 -7.94
C LYS A 86 25.28 -4.59 -8.72
N GLY A 87 24.96 -5.01 -9.94
CA GLY A 87 25.78 -5.91 -10.75
C GLY A 87 25.76 -7.37 -10.30
N SER A 88 24.86 -7.75 -9.38
CA SER A 88 24.70 -9.14 -8.90
C SER A 88 23.79 -9.98 -9.79
N GLN A 89 23.12 -9.35 -10.75
CA GLN A 89 22.24 -9.96 -11.75
C GLN A 89 22.44 -9.20 -13.07
N GLN A 90 22.33 -9.88 -14.20
CA GLN A 90 22.43 -9.23 -15.52
C GLN A 90 21.03 -9.00 -16.12
N ASP A 91 20.14 -9.98 -15.95
CA ASP A 91 18.85 -9.99 -16.63
C ASP A 91 17.65 -9.86 -15.69
N GLN A 92 16.53 -9.40 -16.25
CA GLN A 92 15.23 -9.38 -15.60
C GLN A 92 14.58 -10.75 -15.72
N VAL A 93 14.35 -11.44 -14.59
CA VAL A 93 13.74 -12.79 -14.56
C VAL A 93 12.26 -12.78 -14.15
N ILE A 94 11.73 -11.62 -13.74
CA ILE A 94 10.31 -11.39 -13.48
C ILE A 94 9.69 -10.69 -14.68
N LEU A 95 8.70 -11.32 -15.30
CA LEU A 95 8.07 -10.84 -16.52
C LEU A 95 6.68 -10.26 -16.21
N LYS A 96 6.21 -9.33 -17.05
CA LYS A 96 4.84 -8.81 -16.96
C LYS A 96 3.79 -9.92 -17.09
N THR A 97 4.11 -10.97 -17.85
CA THR A 97 3.25 -12.15 -18.05
C THR A 97 3.11 -13.02 -16.81
N ASP A 98 3.94 -12.83 -15.79
CA ASP A 98 3.82 -13.53 -14.50
C ASP A 98 2.65 -13.01 -13.65
N MET A 99 2.21 -11.78 -13.93
CA MET A 99 1.10 -11.18 -13.21
C MET A 99 -0.19 -11.95 -13.48
N ILE A 100 -0.88 -12.33 -12.42
CA ILE A 100 -2.17 -13.00 -12.50
C ILE A 100 -3.21 -11.96 -12.92
N LYS A 101 -3.99 -12.24 -13.96
CA LYS A 101 -5.10 -11.38 -14.38
C LYS A 101 -6.07 -11.21 -13.20
N VAL A 102 -6.24 -9.98 -12.77
CA VAL A 102 -7.25 -9.60 -11.77
C VAL A 102 -8.43 -9.04 -12.54
N GLN A 103 -9.60 -9.66 -12.43
CA GLN A 103 -10.81 -9.04 -12.93
C GLN A 103 -11.05 -7.74 -12.15
N THR A 104 -11.14 -6.64 -12.87
CA THR A 104 -11.53 -5.35 -12.30
C THR A 104 -12.98 -5.47 -11.87
N VAL A 105 -13.23 -5.49 -10.56
CA VAL A 105 -14.58 -5.30 -10.04
C VAL A 105 -14.89 -3.82 -10.23
N TYR A 106 -15.76 -3.50 -11.19
CA TYR A 106 -16.14 -2.11 -11.51
C TYR A 106 -17.02 -1.49 -10.43
N ALA A 107 -17.74 -2.32 -9.67
CA ALA A 107 -18.50 -1.88 -8.51
C ALA A 107 -17.63 -1.89 -7.25
N SER A 108 -17.70 -0.83 -6.45
CA SER A 108 -17.22 -0.91 -5.08
C SER A 108 -18.02 -2.03 -4.36
N PRO A 109 -17.38 -3.00 -3.69
CA PRO A 109 -18.10 -4.01 -2.91
C PRO A 109 -18.79 -3.38 -1.69
N THR A 110 -18.52 -2.11 -1.40
CA THR A 110 -19.08 -1.37 -0.27
C THR A 110 -20.56 -1.09 -0.49
N GLN A 111 -21.41 -1.71 0.32
CA GLN A 111 -22.87 -1.52 0.36
C GLN A 111 -23.31 -0.50 1.43
N ILE A 112 -22.46 0.49 1.73
CA ILE A 112 -22.73 1.45 2.81
C ILE A 112 -23.79 2.44 2.34
N VAL A 113 -24.89 2.52 3.09
CA VAL A 113 -25.96 3.51 2.88
C VAL A 113 -25.86 4.65 3.89
N GLU A 114 -26.59 5.74 3.65
CA GLU A 114 -26.59 6.91 4.56
C GLU A 114 -26.97 6.53 6.01
N LEU A 115 -27.86 5.55 6.19
CA LEU A 115 -28.24 5.07 7.52
C LEU A 115 -27.06 4.47 8.28
N ASP A 116 -26.17 3.75 7.62
CA ASP A 116 -24.98 3.15 8.26
C ASP A 116 -24.02 4.23 8.72
N VAL A 117 -23.83 5.27 7.90
CA VAL A 117 -23.01 6.44 8.25
C VAL A 117 -23.59 7.14 9.48
N LYS A 118 -24.90 7.38 9.51
CA LYS A 118 -25.59 8.00 10.66
C LYS A 118 -25.42 7.17 11.93
N LYS A 119 -25.62 5.84 11.86
CA LYS A 119 -25.44 4.93 12.99
C LYS A 119 -24.01 4.97 13.52
N PHE A 120 -23.01 4.95 12.64
CA PHE A 120 -21.61 5.03 13.02
C PHE A 120 -21.26 6.37 13.67
N LEU A 121 -21.71 7.50 13.10
CA LEU A 121 -21.47 8.81 13.70
C LEU A 121 -22.15 8.94 15.07
N GLN A 122 -23.35 8.37 15.24
CA GLN A 122 -24.04 8.33 16.53
C GLN A 122 -23.25 7.55 17.58
N SER A 123 -22.73 6.37 17.25
CA SER A 123 -21.90 5.62 18.21
C SER A 123 -20.63 6.36 18.61
N VAL A 124 -19.98 7.06 17.66
CA VAL A 124 -18.78 7.87 17.96
C VAL A 124 -19.13 9.11 18.82
N LEU A 125 -20.34 9.65 18.66
CA LEU A 125 -20.82 10.77 19.47
C LEU A 125 -21.07 10.35 20.93
N GLU A 126 -21.65 9.16 21.13
CA GLU A 126 -21.93 8.57 22.46
C GLU A 126 -20.65 8.31 23.26
N ASP A 127 -19.53 8.04 22.60
CA ASP A 127 -18.20 7.94 23.23
C ASP A 127 -17.68 9.29 23.79
N ASN A 128 -18.41 10.40 23.59
CA ASN A 128 -18.09 11.76 24.05
C ASN A 128 -16.71 12.29 23.62
N ASN A 129 -16.10 11.70 22.59
CA ASN A 129 -14.81 12.13 22.06
C ASN A 129 -14.99 13.06 20.85
N LYS A 130 -15.03 14.37 21.13
CA LYS A 130 -15.22 15.43 20.11
C LYS A 130 -14.19 15.34 18.96
N ARG A 131 -12.95 14.94 19.24
CA ARG A 131 -11.91 14.76 18.22
C ARG A 131 -12.26 13.61 17.27
N ASN A 132 -12.64 12.47 17.83
CA ASN A 132 -13.00 11.30 17.01
C ASN A 132 -14.24 11.58 16.17
N TYR A 133 -15.23 12.27 16.74
CA TYR A 133 -16.43 12.70 16.01
C TYR A 133 -16.06 13.61 14.83
N ALA A 134 -15.23 14.63 15.05
CA ALA A 134 -14.77 15.51 13.97
C ALA A 134 -14.03 14.75 12.85
N ILE A 135 -13.14 13.81 13.21
CA ILE A 135 -12.42 12.99 12.23
C ILE A 135 -13.39 12.10 11.44
N ALA A 136 -14.34 11.44 12.11
CA ALA A 136 -15.32 10.58 11.47
C ALA A 136 -16.23 11.37 10.50
N THR A 137 -16.71 12.54 10.92
CA THR A 137 -17.52 13.45 10.10
C THR A 137 -16.75 13.92 8.87
N LEU A 138 -15.48 14.32 9.03
CA LEU A 138 -14.63 14.75 7.92
C LEU A 138 -14.47 13.61 6.90
N LEU A 139 -14.16 12.39 7.34
CA LEU A 139 -14.02 11.23 6.46
C LEU A 139 -15.31 10.89 5.72
N ALA A 140 -16.45 10.95 6.42
CA ALA A 140 -17.76 10.59 5.87
C ALA A 140 -18.24 11.57 4.79
N TYR A 141 -17.98 12.86 4.96
CA TYR A 141 -18.62 13.91 4.14
C TYR A 141 -17.69 14.65 3.19
N THR A 142 -16.37 14.47 3.27
CA THR A 142 -15.41 15.17 2.39
C THR A 142 -14.58 14.24 1.50
N GLY A 143 -14.65 12.92 1.73
CA GLY A 143 -13.92 11.93 0.93
C GLY A 143 -12.39 12.03 1.07
N VAL A 144 -11.87 12.72 2.09
CA VAL A 144 -10.45 12.72 2.41
C VAL A 144 -10.00 11.32 2.83
N ARG A 145 -8.75 10.96 2.51
CA ARG A 145 -8.18 9.68 2.96
C ARG A 145 -7.82 9.77 4.43
N ILE A 146 -7.86 8.64 5.14
CA ILE A 146 -7.50 8.60 6.58
C ILE A 146 -6.13 9.21 6.88
N SER A 147 -5.11 8.92 6.07
CA SER A 147 -3.76 9.50 6.26
C SER A 147 -3.74 11.01 6.03
N GLU A 148 -4.58 11.52 5.13
CA GLU A 148 -4.72 12.95 4.89
C GLU A 148 -5.43 13.60 6.07
N ALA A 149 -6.57 13.04 6.53
CA ALA A 149 -7.33 13.54 7.68
C ALA A 149 -6.49 13.67 8.96
N LEU A 150 -5.66 12.66 9.25
CA LEU A 150 -4.76 12.68 10.42
C LEU A 150 -3.61 13.67 10.32
N SER A 151 -3.32 14.20 9.12
CA SER A 151 -2.21 15.13 8.87
C SER A 151 -2.65 16.60 8.79
N ILE A 152 -3.96 16.86 8.81
CA ILE A 152 -4.52 18.22 8.71
C ILE A 152 -4.17 19.01 9.98
N LYS A 153 -3.78 20.26 9.79
CA LYS A 153 -3.50 21.22 10.86
C LYS A 153 -4.59 22.28 10.93
N MET A 154 -4.69 22.99 12.06
CA MET A 154 -5.67 24.05 12.23
C MET A 154 -5.58 25.14 11.13
N ASN A 155 -4.37 25.49 10.72
CA ASN A 155 -4.13 26.51 9.68
C ASN A 155 -4.48 26.04 8.25
N ASP A 156 -4.89 24.79 8.09
CA ASP A 156 -5.35 24.28 6.80
C ASP A 156 -6.84 24.52 6.59
N PHE A 157 -7.57 24.89 7.65
CA PHE A 157 -8.98 25.24 7.59
C PHE A 157 -9.17 26.74 7.35
N ASN A 158 -9.95 27.06 6.32
CA ASN A 158 -10.58 28.36 6.17
C ASN A 158 -12.09 28.19 6.40
N LEU A 159 -12.52 28.40 7.64
CA LEU A 159 -13.93 28.23 8.01
C LEU A 159 -14.83 29.35 7.46
N GLN A 160 -14.27 30.49 7.04
CA GLN A 160 -15.04 31.56 6.41
C GLN A 160 -15.45 31.17 4.98
N THR A 161 -14.55 30.53 4.23
CA THR A 161 -14.82 30.07 2.86
C THR A 161 -15.31 28.62 2.80
N GLY A 162 -15.28 27.89 3.93
CA GLY A 162 -15.65 26.48 3.98
C GLY A 162 -14.65 25.59 3.26
N GLU A 163 -13.35 25.87 3.39
CA GLU A 163 -12.29 25.17 2.67
C GLU A 163 -11.30 24.49 3.62
N CYS A 164 -10.78 23.34 3.20
CA CYS A 164 -9.68 22.65 3.86
C CYS A 164 -8.58 22.31 2.85
N ILE A 165 -7.34 22.69 3.15
CA ILE A 165 -6.18 22.41 2.32
C ILE A 165 -5.60 21.04 2.69
N ILE A 166 -5.58 20.12 1.73
CA ILE A 166 -4.89 18.83 1.87
C ILE A 166 -3.50 18.95 1.24
N ARG A 167 -2.48 19.11 2.08
CA ARG A 167 -1.08 19.31 1.64
C ARG A 167 -0.41 18.05 1.09
N SER A 168 -0.70 16.90 1.68
CA SER A 168 0.04 15.64 1.44
C SER A 168 -0.80 14.61 0.68
N GLY A 169 -1.29 14.96 -0.50
CA GLY A 169 -1.95 14.01 -1.39
C GLY A 169 -0.98 12.96 -1.95
N LYS A 170 -1.51 11.85 -2.49
CA LYS A 170 -0.70 10.84 -3.18
C LYS A 170 0.13 11.51 -4.31
N GLY A 171 1.44 11.33 -4.27
CA GLY A 171 2.38 11.96 -5.21
C GLY A 171 2.77 13.41 -4.87
N GLY A 172 2.52 13.86 -3.64
CA GLY A 172 2.92 15.19 -3.17
C GLY A 172 2.06 16.34 -3.71
N LYS A 173 0.89 16.03 -4.29
CA LYS A 173 -0.02 17.04 -4.83
C LYS A 173 -0.91 17.61 -3.72
N GLN A 174 -0.97 18.94 -3.66
CA GLN A 174 -1.92 19.67 -2.82
C GLN A 174 -3.28 19.77 -3.52
N ARG A 175 -4.38 19.74 -2.74
CA ARG A 175 -5.73 20.06 -3.23
C ARG A 175 -6.56 20.75 -2.16
N ILE A 176 -7.58 21.48 -2.60
CA ILE A 176 -8.61 22.05 -1.72
C ILE A 176 -9.78 21.07 -1.68
N VAL A 177 -10.34 20.89 -0.49
CA VAL A 177 -11.56 20.14 -0.25
C VAL A 177 -12.58 21.08 0.37
N LEU A 178 -13.80 21.09 -0.17
CA LEU A 178 -14.90 21.91 0.34
C LEU A 178 -15.55 21.24 1.54
N LEU A 179 -15.78 22.01 2.59
CA LEU A 179 -16.54 21.65 3.77
C LEU A 179 -18.00 21.99 3.52
N ASN A 180 -18.86 20.98 3.55
CA ASN A 180 -20.31 21.20 3.46
C ASN A 180 -20.90 21.47 4.85
N SER A 181 -22.18 21.80 4.92
CA SER A 181 -22.88 22.12 6.17
C SER A 181 -22.94 20.99 7.20
N LYS A 182 -22.50 19.77 6.85
CA LYS A 182 -22.44 18.62 7.76
C LYS A 182 -21.08 18.47 8.46
N VAL A 183 -20.07 19.25 8.06
CA VAL A 183 -18.69 19.22 8.59
C VAL A 183 -18.41 20.49 9.37
#